data_AF-A0A4W5NB39-F1
#
_entry.id   AF-A0A4W5NB39-F1
#
_cell.length_a   1.000
_cell.length_b   1.000
_cell.length_c   1.000
_cell.angle_alpha   90.00
_cell.angle_beta   90.00
_cell.angle_gamma   90.00
#
_symmetry.space_group_name_H-M   'P 1'
#
loop_
_entity.id
_entity.type
_entity.pdbx_description
1 polymer ?
#
loop_
_entity_poly.entity_id
_entity_poly.type
_entity_poly.pdbx_seq_one_letter_code
_entity_poly.pdbx_strand_id
1 'polypeptide(L)'
;MGLIYRPNVFKVVIEGAPVTVWMAYDTGYTERYIDLPENNQQGYEAGSVALHVDKLPSEPNWLLILHGFLDVNVHFFHTNFLVSQLIRWESLSATGLSSG
;
A
#
# COMPACT_ATOMS: atom_id res chain seq x y z
N MET A 1 -4.06 5.48 2.48
CA MET A 1 -3.27 6.73 2.35
C MET A 1 -3.41 7.70 3.53
N GLY A 2 -4.60 7.87 4.12
CA GLY A 2 -4.79 8.82 5.25
C GLY A 2 -3.85 8.56 6.43
N LEU A 3 -3.65 7.29 6.81
CA LEU A 3 -2.76 6.93 7.90
C LEU A 3 -1.28 7.26 7.62
N ILE A 4 -0.84 7.16 6.37
CA ILE A 4 0.53 7.49 5.94
C ILE A 4 0.79 8.99 6.01
N TYR A 5 -0.12 9.82 5.48
CA TYR A 5 0.13 11.25 5.37
C TYR A 5 -0.32 12.06 6.58
N ARG A 6 -1.25 11.53 7.38
CA ARG A 6 -1.88 12.25 8.50
C ARG A 6 -2.08 11.32 9.72
N PRO A 7 -1.02 10.67 10.24
CA PRO A 7 -1.12 9.79 11.42
C PRO A 7 -1.58 10.55 12.68
N ASN A 8 -1.38 11.86 12.74
CA ASN A 8 -1.85 12.70 13.84
C ASN A 8 -3.37 12.95 13.83
N VAL A 9 -4.02 12.71 12.69
CA VAL A 9 -5.48 12.89 12.51
C VAL A 9 -6.21 11.56 12.63
N PHE A 10 -5.72 10.52 11.94
CA PHE A 10 -6.35 9.20 11.92
C PHE A 10 -5.67 8.26 12.92
N LYS A 11 -6.44 7.83 13.94
CA LYS A 11 -5.97 6.89 14.97
C LYS A 11 -6.10 5.42 14.55
N VAL A 12 -7.12 5.11 13.77
CA VAL A 12 -7.38 3.76 13.26
C VAL A 12 -7.91 3.90 11.84
N VAL A 13 -7.50 2.98 10.96
CA VAL A 13 -8.00 2.85 9.59
C VAL A 13 -8.42 1.41 9.33
N ILE A 14 -9.59 1.25 8.72
CA ILE A 14 -10.11 -0.02 8.24
C ILE A 14 -10.14 0.07 6.71
N GLU A 15 -9.30 -0.70 6.04
CA GLU A 15 -9.18 -0.70 4.57
C GLU A 15 -9.87 -1.96 4.00
N GLY A 16 -10.81 -1.75 3.07
CA GLY A 16 -11.54 -2.82 2.39
C GLY A 16 -11.15 -2.91 0.92
N ALA A 17 -10.68 -4.09 0.47
CA ALA A 17 -10.23 -4.39 -0.89
C ALA A 17 -9.35 -3.28 -1.51
N PRO A 18 -8.24 -2.87 -0.87
CA PRO A 18 -7.46 -1.73 -1.35
C PRO A 18 -6.61 -2.08 -2.58
N VAL A 19 -6.53 -1.15 -3.54
CA VAL A 19 -5.45 -1.14 -4.54
C VAL A 19 -4.17 -0.67 -3.85
N THR A 20 -3.19 -1.55 -3.74
CA THR A 20 -1.95 -1.26 -3.00
C THR A 20 -0.75 -0.96 -3.89
N VAL A 21 -0.85 -1.31 -5.18
CA VAL A 21 0.17 -1.14 -6.21
C VAL A 21 -0.51 -0.83 -7.53
N TRP A 22 -0.38 0.39 -8.05
CA TRP A 22 -1.10 0.80 -9.27
C TRP A 22 -0.65 0.05 -10.52
N MET A 23 0.61 -0.41 -10.57
CA MET A 23 1.11 -1.22 -11.69
C MET A 23 0.43 -2.60 -11.80
N ALA A 24 -0.24 -3.06 -10.75
CA ALA A 24 -0.93 -4.36 -10.71
C ALA A 24 -2.45 -4.24 -10.90
N TYR A 25 -2.97 -3.03 -11.12
CA TYR A 25 -4.39 -2.78 -11.38
C TYR A 25 -4.69 -2.75 -12.88
N ASP A 26 -5.96 -2.67 -13.27
CA ASP A 26 -6.33 -2.74 -14.68
C ASP A 26 -5.82 -1.52 -15.46
N THR A 27 -5.38 -1.75 -16.71
CA THR A 27 -4.79 -0.72 -17.56
C THR A 27 -5.80 0.36 -17.94
N GLY A 28 -7.04 -0.02 -18.27
CA GLY A 28 -8.06 0.92 -18.74
C GLY A 28 -8.41 2.00 -17.71
N TYR A 29 -8.54 1.63 -16.43
CA TYR A 29 -8.74 2.58 -15.35
C TYR A 29 -7.45 3.32 -15.03
N THR A 30 -6.35 2.59 -14.86
CA THR A 30 -5.10 3.18 -14.35
C THR A 30 -4.52 4.19 -15.34
N GLU A 31 -4.38 3.84 -16.61
CA GLU A 31 -3.80 4.71 -17.64
C GLU A 31 -4.68 5.96 -17.88
N ARG A 32 -6.00 5.82 -17.72
CA ARG A 32 -6.92 6.96 -17.86
C ARG A 32 -6.69 8.06 -16.82
N TYR A 33 -6.29 7.69 -15.60
CA TYR A 33 -6.17 8.64 -14.48
C TYR A 33 -4.74 8.91 -14.04
N ILE A 34 -3.81 7.99 -14.31
CA ILE A 34 -2.41 8.04 -13.87
C ILE A 34 -1.45 8.15 -15.07
N ASP A 35 -1.94 8.06 -16.32
CA ASP A 35 -1.12 7.94 -17.53
C ASP A 35 -0.37 6.60 -17.57
N LEU A 36 0.40 6.35 -18.62
CA LEU A 36 1.27 5.19 -18.75
C LEU A 36 2.41 5.25 -17.70
N PRO A 37 2.88 4.09 -17.18
CA PRO A 37 3.99 4.04 -16.23
C PRO A 37 5.25 4.75 -16.73
N GLU A 38 5.53 4.68 -18.04
CA GLU A 38 6.68 5.33 -18.67
C GLU A 38 6.58 6.87 -18.62
N ASN A 39 5.36 7.41 -18.60
CA ASN A 39 5.10 8.85 -18.58
C ASN A 39 4.97 9.41 -17.16
N ASN A 40 4.58 8.58 -16.19
CA ASN A 40 4.27 9.02 -14.83
C ASN A 40 4.73 8.04 -13.73
N GLN A 41 5.98 7.58 -13.80
CA GLN A 41 6.56 6.69 -12.79
C GLN A 41 6.36 7.22 -11.36
N GLN A 42 6.57 8.52 -11.15
CA GLN A 42 6.41 9.15 -9.83
C GLN A 42 4.96 9.05 -9.30
N GLY A 43 3.95 9.15 -10.18
CA GLY A 43 2.55 8.99 -9.80
C GLY A 43 2.22 7.57 -9.37
N TYR A 44 2.71 6.57 -10.11
CA TYR A 44 2.57 5.16 -9.74
C TYR A 44 3.22 4.86 -8.39
N GLU A 45 4.43 5.38 -8.16
CA GLU A 45 5.16 5.19 -6.90
C GLU A 45 4.46 5.90 -5.74
N ALA A 46 4.11 7.19 -5.90
CA ALA A 46 3.46 7.99 -4.88
C ALA A 46 2.06 7.45 -4.51
N GLY A 47 1.32 6.88 -5.48
CA GLY A 47 0.00 6.32 -5.26
C GLY A 47 -0.01 4.90 -4.66
N SER A 48 1.11 4.17 -4.72
CA SER A 48 1.18 2.76 -4.31
C SER A 48 1.54 2.62 -2.84
N VAL A 49 0.54 2.45 -1.97
CA VAL A 49 0.70 2.37 -0.51
C VAL A 49 1.72 1.31 -0.05
N ALA A 50 1.86 0.21 -0.80
CA ALA A 50 2.80 -0.86 -0.45
C ALA A 50 4.27 -0.43 -0.54
N LEU A 51 4.58 0.67 -1.23
CA LEU A 51 5.91 1.25 -1.32
C LEU A 51 6.23 2.24 -0.19
N HIS A 52 5.26 2.54 0.67
CA HIS A 52 5.37 3.55 1.75
C HIS A 52 5.05 2.95 3.12
N VAL A 53 5.26 1.63 3.29
CA VAL A 53 5.00 0.93 4.57
C VAL A 53 5.87 1.42 5.72
N ASP A 54 7.03 2.02 5.40
CA ASP A 54 7.95 2.67 6.33
C ASP A 54 7.31 3.87 7.07
N LYS A 55 6.30 4.47 6.47
CA LYS A 55 5.59 5.65 7.01
C LYS A 55 4.38 5.27 7.86
N LEU A 56 4.04 3.98 7.96
CA LEU A 56 2.96 3.53 8.81
C LEU A 56 3.39 3.54 10.28
N PRO A 57 2.47 3.79 11.22
CA PRO A 57 2.74 3.65 12.64
C PRO A 57 3.25 2.24 12.96
N SER A 58 4.30 2.14 13.77
CA SER A 58 4.82 0.85 14.25
C SER A 58 3.95 0.20 15.33
N GLU A 59 3.07 0.98 15.96
CA GLU A 59 2.19 0.51 17.01
C GLU A 59 1.04 -0.36 16.44
N PRO A 60 0.71 -1.49 17.09
CA PRO A 60 -0.39 -2.34 16.66
C PRO A 60 -1.76 -1.65 16.87
N ASN A 61 -2.81 -2.19 16.25
CA ASN A 61 -4.21 -1.74 16.36
C ASN A 61 -4.56 -0.45 15.59
N TRP A 62 -3.68 0.04 14.71
CA TRP A 62 -3.94 1.23 13.88
C TRP A 62 -4.52 0.89 12.50
N LEU A 63 -4.31 -0.34 12.01
CA LEU A 63 -4.70 -0.76 10.67
C LEU A 63 -5.38 -2.13 10.71
N LEU A 64 -6.58 -2.20 10.13
CA LEU A 64 -7.27 -3.45 9.81
C LEU A 64 -7.46 -3.54 8.30
N ILE A 65 -7.07 -4.67 7.71
CA ILE A 65 -7.21 -4.92 6.27
C ILE A 65 -8.25 -6.04 6.06
N LEU A 66 -9.22 -5.77 5.21
CA LEU A 66 -10.26 -6.71 4.80
C LEU A 66 -10.20 -6.89 3.28
N HIS A 67 -10.26 -8.12 2.80
CA HIS A 67 -10.27 -8.38 1.36
C HIS A 67 -10.95 -9.71 1.03
N GLY A 68 -11.85 -9.71 0.06
CA GLY A 68 -12.40 -10.95 -0.50
C GLY A 68 -11.34 -11.75 -1.26
N PHE A 69 -11.20 -13.03 -0.95
CA PHE A 69 -10.17 -13.87 -1.59
C PHE A 69 -10.39 -14.06 -3.10
N LEU A 70 -11.65 -14.05 -3.54
CA LEU A 70 -12.04 -14.28 -4.94
C LEU A 70 -12.35 -12.97 -5.69
N ASP A 71 -11.83 -11.84 -5.23
CA ASP A 71 -12.01 -10.56 -5.92
C ASP A 71 -11.25 -10.55 -7.25
N VAL A 72 -12.00 -10.33 -8.33
CA VAL A 72 -11.50 -10.32 -9.71
C VAL A 72 -11.27 -8.89 -10.25
N ASN A 73 -11.71 -7.87 -9.50
CA ASN A 73 -11.50 -6.47 -9.85
C ASN A 73 -10.24 -5.95 -9.17
N VAL A 74 -10.21 -5.99 -7.83
CA VAL A 74 -9.01 -5.69 -7.05
C VAL A 74 -8.46 -7.03 -6.60
N HIS A 75 -7.50 -7.59 -7.33
CA HIS A 75 -7.00 -8.91 -7.00
C HIS A 75 -6.45 -8.97 -5.56
N PHE A 76 -6.70 -10.09 -4.87
CA PHE A 76 -6.18 -10.33 -3.51
C PHE A 76 -4.65 -10.19 -3.42
N PHE A 77 -3.95 -10.28 -4.56
CA PHE A 77 -2.55 -9.89 -4.71
C PHE A 77 -2.23 -8.56 -4.01
N HIS A 78 -3.09 -7.55 -4.08
CA HIS A 78 -2.83 -6.26 -3.45
C HIS A 78 -2.68 -6.37 -1.93
N THR A 79 -3.58 -7.09 -1.26
CA THR A 79 -3.47 -7.32 0.19
C THR A 79 -2.29 -8.22 0.50
N ASN A 80 -2.07 -9.29 -0.27
CA ASN A 80 -0.94 -10.19 -0.05
C ASN A 80 0.42 -9.46 -0.18
N PHE A 81 0.55 -8.60 -1.19
CA PHE A 81 1.76 -7.81 -1.41
C PHE A 81 1.98 -6.78 -0.30
N LEU A 82 0.93 -6.08 0.12
CA LEU A 82 1.02 -5.12 1.24
C LEU A 82 1.43 -5.82 2.55
N VAL A 83 0.84 -6.97 2.88
CA VAL A 83 1.21 -7.77 4.05
C VAL A 83 2.66 -8.22 3.97
N SER A 84 3.12 -8.67 2.79
CA SER A 84 4.52 -9.03 2.57
C SER A 84 5.47 -7.86 2.81
N GLN A 85 5.14 -6.65 2.34
CA GLN A 85 5.96 -5.46 2.58
C GLN A 85 5.96 -5.05 4.06
N LEU A 86 4.82 -5.15 4.76
CA LEU A 86 4.73 -4.89 6.21
C LEU A 86 5.66 -5.83 7.01
N ILE A 87 5.59 -7.14 6.74
CA ILE A 87 6.44 -8.15 7.40
C ILE A 87 7.91 -7.88 7.09
N ARG A 88 8.23 -7.56 5.83
CA ARG A 88 9.61 -7.23 5.43
C ARG A 88 10.11 -5.99 6.17
N TRP A 89 9.31 -4.94 6.26
CA TRP A 89 9.66 -3.71 6.96
C TRP A 89 9.91 -3.95 8.45
N GLU A 90 9.04 -4.72 9.10
CA GLU A 90 9.21 -5.09 10.51
C GLU A 90 10.54 -5.82 10.73
N SER A 91 10.86 -6.81 9.88
CA SER A 91 12.14 -7.55 9.93
C SER A 91 13.36 -6.64 9.72
N LEU A 92 13.29 -5.69 8.78
CA LEU A 92 14.37 -4.72 8.54
C LEU A 92 14.55 -3.75 9.72
N SER A 93 13.44 -3.32 10.32
CA SER A 93 13.46 -2.43 11.49
C SER A 93 14.05 -3.11 12.73
N ALA A 94 13.77 -4.41 12.92
CA ALA A 94 14.33 -5.20 14.02
C ALA A 94 15.84 -5.46 13.87
N THR A 95 16.37 -5.46 12.64
CA THR A 95 17.79 -5.69 12.34
C THR A 95 18.63 -4.42 12.25
N GLY A 96 18.02 -3.23 12.38
CA GLY A 96 18.71 -1.94 12.30
C GLY A 96 19.14 -1.53 10.88
N LEU A 97 18.71 -2.27 9.85
CA LEU A 97 19.03 -2.02 8.45
C LEU A 97 18.00 -1.08 7.75
N SER A 98 17.07 -0.51 8.51
CA SER A 98 15.95 0.30 8.01
C SER A 98 16.31 1.74 7.57
N SER A 99 17.59 2.13 7.61
CA SER A 99 18.04 3.53 7.41
C SER A 99 18.85 3.78 6.12
N GLY A 100 18.73 2.90 5.12
CA GLY A 100 19.40 3.03 3.81
C GLY A 100 18.48 3.56 2.72
#